data_AF-A0AAE0FUB5-F1
#
_entry.id   AF-A0AAE0FUB5-F1
#
_cell.length_a   1.000
_cell.length_b   1.000
_cell.length_c   1.000
_cell.angle_alpha   90.00
_cell.angle_beta   90.00
_cell.angle_gamma   90.00
#
_symmetry.space_group_name_H-M   'P 1'
#
loop_
_entity.id
_entity.type
_entity.pdbx_description
1 polymer ?
#
loop_
_entity_poly.entity_id
_entity_poly.type
_entity_poly.pdbx_seq_one_letter_code
_entity_poly.pdbx_strand_id
1 'polypeptide(L)'
;MAGAGEGEGLGCEVRMLEVELEPVPLAKASSFGLSERWISALAQRDSVRRQVLRVQGRVCGSCAAEVFQDGDMLLAAGGRPITCFQDVEQCVAECSTAELPVTLWRHGEELSVQLTLSHESCQGTGRIVHWAGMQVQSTHRPVKEKGFLPAGGGVFISRWHHGSPAHRYQLWRWITSA
;
A
#
# COMPACT_ATOMS: atom_id res chain seq x y z
N MET A 1 -35.04 -8.28 30.46
CA MET A 1 -34.88 -8.81 29.09
C MET A 1 -33.58 -8.25 28.55
N ALA A 2 -32.54 -9.08 28.56
CA ALA A 2 -31.21 -8.73 28.08
C ALA A 2 -31.23 -8.69 26.55
N GLY A 3 -30.92 -7.53 25.97
CA GLY A 3 -30.59 -7.41 24.56
C GLY A 3 -29.22 -8.03 24.35
N ALA A 4 -29.18 -9.10 23.56
CA ALA A 4 -27.95 -9.71 23.11
C ALA A 4 -27.17 -8.68 22.28
N GLY A 5 -26.00 -8.28 22.78
CA GLY A 5 -24.98 -7.68 21.95
C GLY A 5 -24.57 -8.71 20.92
N GLU A 6 -24.92 -8.47 19.66
CA GLU A 6 -24.30 -9.17 18.54
C GLU A 6 -22.81 -8.93 18.65
N GLY A 7 -22.06 -10.00 18.87
CA GLY A 7 -20.61 -9.95 18.96
C GLY A 7 -20.07 -9.40 17.65
N GLU A 8 -19.50 -8.20 17.70
CA GLU A 8 -18.51 -7.76 16.73
C GLU A 8 -17.43 -8.83 16.71
N GLY A 9 -17.46 -9.66 15.67
CA GLY A 9 -16.37 -10.58 15.40
C GLY A 9 -15.11 -9.73 15.33
N LEU A 10 -14.14 -10.07 16.19
CA LEU A 10 -12.78 -9.53 16.15
C LEU A 10 -12.17 -9.86 14.78
N GLY A 11 -12.50 -9.05 13.79
CA GLY A 11 -11.84 -9.05 12.50
C GLY A 11 -10.43 -8.56 12.74
N CYS A 12 -9.45 -9.44 12.57
CA CYS A 12 -8.05 -9.03 12.58
C CYS A 12 -7.84 -8.12 11.36
N GLU A 13 -7.81 -6.82 11.58
CA GLU A 13 -7.45 -5.82 10.59
C GLU A 13 -5.98 -5.45 10.76
N VAL A 14 -5.28 -5.33 9.64
CA VAL A 14 -3.88 -4.91 9.61
C VAL A 14 -3.81 -3.54 8.93
N ARG A 15 -3.12 -2.61 9.59
CA ARG A 15 -2.84 -1.29 9.01
C ARG A 15 -1.65 -1.37 8.09
N MET A 16 -1.72 -0.69 6.94
CA MET A 16 -0.66 -0.76 5.93
C MET A 16 -0.33 0.61 5.33
N LEU A 17 0.92 0.73 4.88
CA LEU A 17 1.45 1.93 4.22
C LEU A 17 1.10 1.98 2.72
N GLU A 18 0.75 0.85 2.10
CA GLU A 18 0.37 0.72 0.68
C GLU A 18 1.46 1.15 -0.33
N VAL A 19 2.74 0.98 0.05
CA VAL A 19 3.90 1.21 -0.83
C VAL A 19 4.82 -0.01 -0.85
N GLU A 20 5.38 -0.30 -2.02
CA GLU A 20 6.49 -1.24 -2.20
C GLU A 20 7.79 -0.47 -2.02
N LEU A 21 8.62 -0.91 -1.07
CA LEU A 21 9.87 -0.26 -0.71
C LEU A 21 11.07 -1.14 -1.07
N GLU A 22 12.11 -0.53 -1.58
CA GLU A 22 13.40 -1.18 -1.84
C GLU A 22 14.52 -0.48 -1.04
N PRO A 23 15.47 -1.24 -0.45
CA PRO A 23 16.60 -0.65 0.23
C PRO A 23 17.62 -0.10 -0.78
N VAL A 24 18.07 1.13 -0.58
CA VAL A 24 19.11 1.78 -1.36
C VAL A 24 20.26 2.19 -0.45
N PRO A 25 21.51 1.72 -0.70
CA PRO A 25 22.67 2.12 0.09
C PRO A 25 22.87 3.64 0.07
N LEU A 26 23.27 4.23 1.19
CA LEU A 26 23.46 5.69 1.31
C LEU A 26 24.50 6.24 0.32
N ALA A 27 25.53 5.47 -0.01
CA ALA A 27 26.50 5.84 -1.04
C ALA A 27 25.84 6.05 -2.41
N LYS A 28 24.83 5.24 -2.76
CA LYS A 28 24.04 5.41 -3.98
C LYS A 28 23.00 6.52 -3.81
N ALA A 29 22.38 6.63 -2.65
CA ALA A 29 21.43 7.71 -2.35
C ALA A 29 22.06 9.11 -2.48
N SER A 30 23.32 9.26 -2.08
CA SER A 30 24.10 10.49 -2.26
C SER A 30 24.18 10.92 -3.73
N SER A 31 24.34 9.97 -4.66
CA SER A 31 24.34 10.28 -6.11
C SER A 31 22.99 10.77 -6.65
N PHE A 32 21.90 10.48 -5.93
CA PHE A 32 20.56 10.99 -6.23
C PHE A 32 20.27 12.33 -5.53
N GLY A 33 21.30 12.96 -4.96
CA GLY A 33 21.21 14.29 -4.36
C GLY A 33 20.73 14.31 -2.91
N LEU A 34 20.65 13.18 -2.21
CA LEU A 34 20.29 13.16 -0.80
C LEU A 34 21.28 14.01 0.02
N SER A 35 20.76 14.90 0.87
CA SER A 35 21.60 15.83 1.63
C SER A 35 22.53 15.12 2.63
N GLU A 36 23.71 15.70 2.86
CA GLU A 36 24.68 15.16 3.83
C GLU A 36 24.11 15.06 5.25
N ARG A 37 23.19 15.98 5.61
CA ARG A 37 22.46 15.95 6.88
C ARG A 37 21.71 14.62 7.06
N TRP A 38 20.95 14.21 6.05
CA TRP A 38 20.18 12.96 6.09
C TRP A 38 21.06 11.73 5.96
N ILE A 39 22.10 11.77 5.11
CA ILE A 39 23.08 10.68 5.02
C ILE A 39 23.71 10.43 6.40
N SER A 40 24.12 11.48 7.09
CA SER A 40 24.73 11.38 8.42
C SER A 40 23.74 10.87 9.45
N ALA A 41 22.51 11.40 9.46
CA ALA A 41 21.47 10.99 10.40
C ALA A 41 21.10 9.49 10.24
N LEU A 42 20.91 9.04 9.00
CA LEU A 42 20.56 7.64 8.71
C LEU A 42 21.74 6.69 8.99
N ALA A 43 22.98 7.10 8.69
CA ALA A 43 24.17 6.32 8.99
C ALA A 43 24.45 6.21 10.49
N GLN A 44 24.10 7.22 11.29
CA GLN A 44 24.20 7.16 12.75
C GLN A 44 23.11 6.25 13.35
N ARG A 45 21.90 6.26 12.78
CA ARG A 45 20.78 5.43 13.24
C ARG A 45 21.01 3.94 12.98
N ASP A 46 21.50 3.59 11.79
CA ASP A 46 21.89 2.22 11.41
C ASP A 46 23.29 2.21 10.79
N SER A 47 24.29 2.03 11.65
CA SER A 47 25.71 2.03 11.27
C SER A 47 26.14 0.80 10.48
N VAL A 48 25.30 -0.25 10.47
CA VAL A 48 25.57 -1.54 9.81
C VAL A 48 25.03 -1.52 8.38
N ARG A 49 23.72 -1.26 8.20
CA ARG A 49 23.09 -1.31 6.87
C ARG A 49 23.36 -0.07 6.04
N ARG A 50 23.40 1.11 6.68
CA ARG A 50 23.65 2.41 6.02
C ARG A 50 22.86 2.57 4.73
N GLN A 51 21.53 2.51 4.83
CA GLN A 51 20.61 2.54 3.70
C GLN A 51 19.45 3.50 3.95
N VAL A 52 18.74 3.84 2.89
CA VAL A 52 17.45 4.53 2.90
C VAL A 52 16.45 3.67 2.11
N LEU A 53 15.17 3.72 2.46
CA LEU A 53 14.14 3.00 1.72
C LEU A 53 13.62 3.89 0.58
N ARG A 54 13.62 3.37 -0.64
CA ARG A 54 13.09 4.04 -1.84
C ARG A 54 11.75 3.43 -2.22
N VAL A 55 10.81 4.25 -2.65
CA VAL A 55 9.53 3.80 -3.19
C VAL A 55 9.76 3.20 -4.56
N GLN A 56 9.47 1.90 -4.70
CA GLN A 56 9.53 1.17 -5.95
C GLN A 56 8.17 1.12 -6.64
N GLY A 57 7.09 1.08 -5.86
CA GLY A 57 5.73 0.99 -6.36
C GLY A 57 4.70 1.38 -5.30
N ARG A 58 3.45 1.56 -5.73
CA ARG A 58 2.33 2.01 -4.90
C ARG A 58 1.11 1.17 -5.22
N VAL A 59 0.32 0.83 -4.21
CA VAL A 59 -0.90 0.01 -4.43
C VAL A 59 -2.01 0.88 -5.02
N CYS A 60 -2.57 0.46 -6.15
CA CYS A 60 -3.61 1.23 -6.83
C CYS A 60 -4.87 1.42 -5.97
N GLY A 61 -5.42 2.64 -6.02
CA GLY A 61 -6.63 3.01 -5.28
C GLY A 61 -6.40 3.19 -3.77
N SER A 62 -5.14 3.30 -3.34
CA SER A 62 -4.77 3.68 -1.98
C SER A 62 -4.42 5.16 -1.88
N CYS A 63 -4.46 5.73 -0.67
CA CYS A 63 -3.95 7.08 -0.39
C CYS A 63 -2.47 7.20 -0.76
N ALA A 64 -1.69 6.13 -0.59
CA ALA A 64 -0.28 6.12 -0.95
C ALA A 64 -0.01 6.34 -2.45
N ALA A 65 -0.91 5.87 -3.32
CA ALA A 65 -0.79 6.11 -4.76
C ALA A 65 -0.91 7.59 -5.15
N GLU A 66 -1.59 8.39 -4.32
CA GLU A 66 -1.77 9.84 -4.52
C GLU A 66 -0.65 10.66 -3.88
N VAL A 67 -0.14 10.21 -2.72
CA VAL A 67 0.86 10.93 -1.92
C VAL A 67 2.29 10.67 -2.42
N PHE A 68 2.62 9.41 -2.72
CA PHE A 68 3.97 9.01 -3.11
C PHE A 68 4.18 8.98 -4.63
N GLN A 69 5.43 9.13 -5.02
CA GLN A 69 5.91 8.93 -6.40
C GLN A 69 7.00 7.86 -6.40
N ASP A 70 7.13 7.15 -7.52
CA ASP A 70 8.19 6.16 -7.67
C ASP A 70 9.55 6.88 -7.65
N GLY A 71 10.49 6.35 -6.88
CA GLY A 71 11.80 6.96 -6.67
C GLY A 71 11.92 7.86 -5.43
N ASP A 72 10.80 8.20 -4.77
CA ASP A 72 10.85 8.91 -3.49
C ASP A 72 11.67 8.13 -2.46
N MET A 73 12.45 8.83 -1.64
CA MET A 73 13.14 8.19 -0.51
C MET A 73 12.42 8.51 0.80
N LEU A 74 12.07 7.47 1.54
CA LEU A 74 11.45 7.57 2.85
C LEU A 74 12.53 7.87 3.91
N LEU A 75 12.50 9.09 4.46
CA LEU A 75 13.49 9.56 5.44
C LEU A 75 13.02 9.33 6.87
N ALA A 76 11.76 9.67 7.15
CA ALA A 76 11.17 9.54 8.47
C ALA A 76 9.67 9.24 8.40
N ALA A 77 9.15 8.57 9.43
CA ALA A 77 7.72 8.37 9.63
C ALA A 77 7.39 8.49 11.13
N GLY A 78 6.26 9.11 11.48
CA GLY A 78 5.90 9.35 12.88
C GLY A 78 6.95 10.17 13.64
N GLY A 79 7.67 11.07 12.94
CA GLY A 79 8.75 11.88 13.51
C GLY A 79 10.07 11.14 13.77
N ARG A 80 10.21 9.87 13.37
CA ARG A 80 11.43 9.08 13.58
C ARG A 80 12.10 8.72 12.25
N PRO A 81 13.44 8.79 12.14
CA PRO A 81 14.17 8.34 10.96
C PRO A 81 13.93 6.85 10.67
N ILE A 82 13.71 6.51 9.41
CA ILE A 82 13.45 5.15 8.92
C ILE A 82 14.68 4.64 8.17
N THR A 83 15.18 3.47 8.58
CA THR A 83 16.37 2.85 7.94
C THR A 83 16.10 1.43 7.43
N CYS A 84 15.06 0.77 7.95
CA CYS A 84 14.71 -0.60 7.55
C CYS A 84 13.20 -0.84 7.60
N PHE A 85 12.76 -1.95 7.00
CA PHE A 85 11.35 -2.33 6.96
C PHE A 85 10.72 -2.44 8.35
N GLN A 86 11.48 -2.92 9.33
CA GLN A 86 11.02 -3.03 10.71
C GLN A 86 10.70 -1.66 11.34
N ASP A 87 11.47 -0.61 11.01
CA ASP A 87 11.16 0.75 11.50
C ASP A 87 9.80 1.21 10.94
N VAL A 88 9.49 0.87 9.69
CA VAL A 88 8.20 1.18 9.04
C VAL A 88 7.06 0.44 9.74
N GLU A 89 7.19 -0.88 9.90
CA GLU A 89 6.20 -1.72 10.57
C GLU A 89 5.91 -1.21 11.99
N GLN A 90 6.96 -0.87 12.75
CA GLN A 90 6.82 -0.32 14.09
C GLN A 90 6.10 1.05 14.08
N CYS A 91 6.43 1.94 13.16
CA CYS A 91 5.75 3.24 13.05
C CYS A 91 4.27 3.08 12.70
N VAL A 92 3.93 2.15 11.80
CA VAL A 92 2.53 1.85 11.44
C VAL A 92 1.78 1.24 12.62
N ALA A 93 2.40 0.31 13.36
CA ALA A 93 1.79 -0.36 14.51
C ALA A 93 1.57 0.58 15.70
N GLU A 94 2.52 1.49 15.97
CA GLU A 94 2.43 2.44 17.09
C GLU A 94 1.58 3.68 16.77
N CYS A 95 1.26 3.91 15.50
CA CYS A 95 0.40 5.03 15.11
C CYS A 95 -0.98 4.84 15.72
N SER A 96 -1.40 5.71 16.63
CA SER A 96 -2.74 5.65 17.24
C SER A 96 -3.81 6.22 16.31
N THR A 97 -3.43 7.16 15.44
CA THR A 97 -4.29 7.82 14.46
C THR A 97 -4.29 7.08 13.12
N ALA A 98 -5.31 7.35 12.29
CA ALA A 98 -5.33 6.87 10.90
C ALA A 98 -4.30 7.60 10.02
N GLU A 99 -3.86 8.79 10.43
CA GLU A 99 -2.89 9.58 9.70
C GLU A 99 -1.49 9.43 10.29
N LEU A 100 -0.52 9.19 9.41
CA LEU A 100 0.89 9.04 9.72
C LEU A 100 1.66 10.19 9.02
N PRO A 101 2.34 11.07 9.77
CA PRO A 101 3.23 12.05 9.17
C PRO A 101 4.47 11.35 8.60
N VAL A 102 4.79 11.64 7.35
CA VAL A 102 5.90 11.03 6.60
C VAL A 102 6.79 12.12 6.02
N THR A 103 8.10 11.94 6.13
CA THR A 103 9.11 12.82 5.52
C THR A 103 9.78 12.09 4.37
N LEU A 104 9.73 12.72 3.19
CA LEU A 104 10.22 12.18 1.92
C LEU A 104 11.34 13.05 1.36
N TRP A 105 12.21 12.43 0.56
CA TRP A 105 13.11 13.11 -0.34
C TRP A 105 12.62 12.94 -1.78
N ARG A 106 12.33 14.06 -2.45
CA ARG A 106 11.85 14.06 -3.84
C ARG A 106 12.50 15.22 -4.58
N HIS A 107 13.08 14.96 -5.75
CA HIS A 107 13.71 15.98 -6.62
C HIS A 107 14.71 16.92 -5.90
N GLY A 108 15.43 16.43 -4.88
CA GLY A 108 16.41 17.24 -4.15
C GLY A 108 15.84 18.07 -3.00
N GLU A 109 14.55 17.89 -2.69
CA GLU A 109 13.86 18.60 -1.61
C GLU A 109 13.30 17.65 -0.56
N GLU A 110 13.25 18.14 0.68
CA GLU A 110 12.60 17.47 1.79
C GLU A 110 11.12 17.86 1.83
N LEU A 111 10.24 16.87 1.77
CA LEU A 111 8.79 17.04 1.78
C LEU A 111 8.19 16.38 3.01
N SER A 112 7.35 17.11 3.74
CA SER A 112 6.51 16.54 4.79
C SER A 112 5.09 16.34 4.27
N VAL A 113 4.62 15.10 4.29
CA VAL A 113 3.29 14.70 3.82
C VAL A 113 2.54 13.96 4.91
N GLN A 114 1.21 14.12 4.91
CA GLN A 114 0.33 13.40 5.81
C GLN A 114 -0.28 12.22 5.04
N LEU A 115 -0.02 11.00 5.48
CA LEU A 115 -0.50 9.78 4.83
C LEU A 115 -1.60 9.13 5.66
N THR A 116 -2.75 8.86 5.06
CA THR A 116 -3.77 8.02 5.70
C THR A 116 -3.43 6.55 5.49
N LEU A 117 -3.22 5.81 6.58
CA LEU A 117 -2.98 4.37 6.58
C LEU A 117 -4.23 3.62 6.13
N SER A 118 -4.04 2.61 5.28
CA SER A 118 -5.13 1.71 4.89
C SER A 118 -5.39 0.68 5.98
N HIS A 119 -6.59 0.08 5.93
CA HIS A 119 -6.98 -1.06 6.76
C HIS A 119 -7.35 -2.21 5.84
N GLU A 120 -6.77 -3.38 6.12
CA GLU A 120 -6.99 -4.56 5.30
C GLU A 120 -7.34 -5.75 6.19
N SER A 121 -8.41 -6.46 5.81
CA SER A 121 -8.96 -7.56 6.59
C SER A 121 -8.18 -8.84 6.35
N CYS A 122 -7.85 -9.55 7.43
CA CYS A 122 -7.22 -10.88 7.34
C CYS A 122 -8.18 -11.97 6.88
N GLN A 123 -9.47 -11.69 6.67
CA GLN A 123 -10.44 -12.68 6.20
C GLN A 123 -10.29 -13.01 4.70
N GLY A 124 -9.60 -12.17 3.94
CA GLY A 124 -9.41 -12.35 2.51
C GLY A 124 -10.68 -12.04 1.72
N THR A 125 -11.27 -13.04 1.05
CA THR A 125 -12.43 -12.81 0.16
C THR A 125 -13.74 -12.84 0.94
N GLY A 126 -14.32 -11.68 1.22
CA GLY A 126 -15.58 -11.58 1.97
C GLY A 126 -16.85 -11.88 1.16
N ARG A 127 -16.82 -11.70 -0.18
CA ARG A 127 -18.00 -11.91 -1.03
C ARG A 127 -17.61 -12.32 -2.44
N ILE A 128 -18.32 -13.32 -2.97
CA ILE A 128 -18.26 -13.75 -4.36
C ILE A 128 -19.68 -13.74 -4.93
N VAL A 129 -19.83 -13.18 -6.14
CA VAL A 129 -21.09 -13.22 -6.89
C VAL A 129 -20.88 -14.06 -8.12
N HIS A 130 -21.75 -15.05 -8.33
CA HIS A 130 -21.79 -15.80 -9.59
C HIS A 130 -22.97 -15.31 -10.43
N TRP A 131 -22.70 -14.84 -11.65
CA TRP A 131 -23.72 -14.34 -12.55
C TRP A 131 -23.34 -14.64 -14.00
N ALA A 132 -24.29 -15.09 -14.83
CA ALA A 132 -24.07 -15.41 -16.24
C ALA A 132 -22.82 -16.27 -16.54
N GLY A 133 -22.43 -17.14 -15.60
CA GLY A 133 -21.26 -18.02 -15.69
C GLY A 133 -19.91 -17.36 -15.42
N MET A 134 -19.90 -16.15 -14.85
CA MET A 134 -18.71 -15.51 -14.28
C MET A 134 -18.79 -15.45 -12.76
N GLN A 135 -17.63 -15.57 -12.11
CA GLN A 135 -17.43 -15.30 -10.69
C GLN A 135 -16.79 -13.92 -10.56
N VAL A 136 -17.44 -13.07 -9.79
CA VAL A 136 -17.17 -11.64 -9.70
C VAL A 136 -16.97 -11.27 -8.24
N GLN A 137 -15.92 -10.49 -7.97
CA GLN A 137 -15.58 -10.05 -6.62
C GLN A 137 -14.79 -8.74 -6.65
N SER A 138 -14.52 -8.16 -5.48
CA SER A 138 -13.62 -7.02 -5.37
C SER A 138 -12.24 -7.38 -5.95
N THR A 139 -11.60 -6.42 -6.63
CA THR A 139 -10.26 -6.64 -7.20
C THR A 139 -9.30 -7.11 -6.11
N HIS A 140 -8.67 -8.26 -6.32
CA HIS A 140 -7.71 -8.82 -5.39
C HIS A 140 -6.55 -7.87 -5.14
N ARG A 141 -6.10 -7.80 -3.90
CA ARG A 141 -4.95 -6.98 -3.50
C ARG A 141 -3.71 -7.21 -4.37
N PRO A 142 -3.24 -8.45 -4.65
CA PRO A 142 -2.10 -8.66 -5.54
C PRO A 142 -2.21 -8.04 -6.93
N VAL A 143 -3.44 -7.86 -7.44
CA VAL A 143 -3.68 -7.22 -8.74
C VAL A 143 -3.50 -5.69 -8.61
N LYS A 144 -3.98 -5.10 -7.51
CA LYS A 144 -3.77 -3.68 -7.20
C LYS A 144 -2.31 -3.35 -6.92
N GLU A 145 -1.60 -4.23 -6.22
CA GLU A 145 -0.15 -4.09 -5.93
C GLU A 145 0.68 -4.08 -7.21
N LYS A 146 0.24 -4.80 -8.25
CA LYS A 146 0.89 -4.80 -9.57
C LYS A 146 0.51 -3.61 -10.45
N GLY A 147 -0.23 -2.64 -9.92
CA GLY A 147 -0.60 -1.44 -10.68
C GLY A 147 -1.87 -1.60 -11.53
N PHE A 148 -2.64 -2.68 -11.36
CA PHE A 148 -3.82 -2.96 -12.20
C PHE A 148 -5.12 -2.64 -11.46
N LEU A 149 -5.67 -1.47 -11.75
CA LEU A 149 -7.03 -1.10 -11.35
C LEU A 149 -7.63 -0.15 -12.40
N PRO A 150 -8.82 -0.41 -12.94
CA PRO A 150 -9.46 0.51 -13.88
C PRO A 150 -9.84 1.83 -13.20
N ALA A 151 -9.86 2.91 -13.99
CA ALA A 151 -10.32 4.23 -13.54
C ALA A 151 -11.78 4.16 -13.07
N GLY A 152 -12.07 4.72 -11.88
CA GLY A 152 -13.39 4.62 -11.25
C GLY A 152 -13.63 3.30 -10.50
N GLY A 153 -12.64 2.41 -10.44
CA GLY A 153 -12.77 1.11 -9.79
C GLY A 153 -13.63 0.14 -10.60
N GLY A 154 -14.09 -0.91 -9.94
CA GLY A 154 -14.90 -1.95 -10.57
C GLY A 154 -14.80 -3.28 -9.88
N VAL A 155 -15.62 -4.22 -10.34
CA VAL A 155 -15.58 -5.61 -9.88
C VAL A 155 -14.75 -6.46 -10.84
N PHE A 156 -13.92 -7.31 -10.27
CA PHE A 156 -12.99 -8.17 -10.99
C PHE A 156 -13.63 -9.53 -11.28
N ILE A 157 -13.53 -9.96 -12.53
CA ILE A 157 -13.94 -11.30 -12.96
C ILE A 157 -12.78 -12.25 -12.68
N SER A 158 -12.88 -13.02 -11.60
CA SER A 158 -11.83 -13.96 -11.20
C SER A 158 -11.88 -15.27 -11.96
N ARG A 159 -13.08 -15.65 -12.44
CA ARG A 159 -13.29 -16.86 -13.25
C ARG A 159 -14.51 -16.70 -14.15
N TRP A 160 -14.48 -17.40 -15.28
CA TRP A 160 -15.65 -17.64 -16.12
C TRP A 160 -15.66 -19.09 -16.59
N HIS A 161 -16.84 -19.60 -16.91
CA HIS A 161 -17.04 -21.01 -17.31
C HIS A 161 -17.24 -21.14 -18.81
N HIS A 162 -16.62 -22.14 -19.44
CA HIS A 162 -16.84 -22.42 -20.87
C HIS A 162 -18.32 -22.70 -21.15
N GLY A 163 -18.79 -22.20 -22.29
CA GLY A 163 -20.20 -22.32 -22.72
C GLY A 163 -21.16 -21.33 -22.04
N SER A 164 -20.69 -20.52 -21.09
CA SER A 164 -21.53 -19.50 -20.45
C SER A 164 -21.77 -18.26 -21.34
N PRO A 165 -22.79 -17.43 -21.02
CA PRO A 165 -22.92 -16.12 -21.64
C PRO A 165 -21.66 -15.26 -21.48
N ALA A 166 -21.02 -15.27 -20.30
CA ALA A 166 -19.76 -14.55 -20.08
C ALA A 166 -18.66 -15.00 -21.06
N HIS A 167 -18.53 -16.31 -21.32
CA HIS A 167 -17.58 -16.82 -22.32
C HIS A 167 -17.94 -16.37 -23.74
N ARG A 168 -19.22 -16.43 -24.11
CA ARG A 168 -19.70 -16.03 -25.44
C ARG A 168 -19.43 -14.54 -25.73
N TYR A 169 -19.64 -13.68 -24.73
CA TYR A 169 -19.42 -12.24 -24.83
C TYR A 169 -18.01 -11.80 -24.42
N GLN A 170 -17.10 -12.74 -24.18
CA GLN A 170 -15.70 -12.47 -23.83
C GLN A 170 -15.55 -11.53 -22.63
N LEU A 171 -16.35 -11.74 -21.58
CA LEU A 171 -16.24 -11.01 -20.31
C LEU A 171 -15.15 -11.65 -19.44
N TRP A 172 -14.01 -10.97 -19.31
CA TRP A 172 -12.76 -11.58 -18.83
C TRP A 172 -11.90 -10.70 -17.92
N ARG A 173 -12.31 -9.45 -17.66
CA ARG A 173 -11.50 -8.46 -16.92
C ARG A 173 -12.33 -7.79 -15.82
N TRP A 174 -12.59 -6.49 -15.94
CA TRP A 174 -13.36 -5.72 -14.99
C TRP A 174 -14.72 -5.33 -15.56
N ILE A 175 -15.68 -5.20 -14.65
CA ILE A 175 -16.94 -4.50 -14.91
C ILE A 175 -16.84 -3.19 -14.14
N THR A 176 -16.82 -2.10 -14.89
CA THR A 176 -16.73 -0.73 -14.37
C THR A 176 -18.08 -0.05 -14.54
N SER A 177 -18.37 0.98 -13.74
CA SER A 177 -19.45 1.91 -14.11
C SER A 177 -19.05 2.66 -15.38
N ALA A 178 -20.03 2.92 -16.24
CA ALA A 178 -19.87 3.78 -17.42
C ALA A 178 -19.89 5.26 -17.01
#